data_AF-A0A2A5RV98-F1
#
_entry.id   AF-A0A2A5RV98-F1
#
_cell.length_a   1.000
_cell.length_b   1.000
_cell.length_c   1.000
_cell.angle_alpha   90.00
_cell.angle_beta   90.00
_cell.angle_gamma   90.00
#
_symmetry.space_group_name_H-M   'P 1'
#
loop_
_entity.id
_entity.type
_entity.pdbx_description
1 polymer ?
#
loop_
_entity_poly.entity_id
_entity_poly.type
_entity_poly.pdbx_seq_one_letter_code
_entity_poly.pdbx_strand_id
1 'polypeptide(L)'
;MFSEAEGKYCIHALNAVYLWSQNRWIRLDARGNKPGIHAACSFTTEKLAFYPDRALGERDYDMIDVRPNPLTMAALETSSNILTLYVTDLPDNL
;
A
#
# COMPACT_ATOMS: atom_id res chain seq x y z
N MET A 1 -1.43 -9.25 12.48
CA MET A 1 -0.88 -8.02 13.09
C MET A 1 -1.77 -6.79 12.89
N PHE A 2 -2.88 -6.86 12.13
CA PHE A 2 -3.77 -5.69 11.92
C PHE A 2 -5.26 -6.02 12.02
N SER A 3 -5.65 -7.17 12.58
CA SER A 3 -7.03 -7.66 12.49
C SER A 3 -7.99 -7.10 13.55
N GLU A 4 -7.57 -6.19 14.42
CA GLU A 4 -8.36 -5.82 15.61
C GLU A 4 -8.41 -4.32 15.94
N ALA A 5 -7.91 -3.43 15.08
CA ALA A 5 -8.09 -1.99 15.28
C ALA A 5 -9.39 -1.54 14.61
N GLU A 6 -10.52 -1.67 15.32
CA GLU A 6 -11.82 -1.14 14.88
C GLU A 6 -11.67 0.32 14.41
N GLY A 7 -12.02 0.57 13.14
CA GLY A 7 -12.09 1.92 12.57
C GLY A 7 -10.74 2.55 12.16
N LYS A 8 -9.64 1.80 12.09
CA LYS A 8 -8.34 2.33 11.62
C LYS A 8 -7.86 1.67 10.35
N TYR A 9 -7.48 2.50 9.38
CA TYR A 9 -6.87 2.05 8.13
C TYR A 9 -5.34 2.09 8.23
N CYS A 10 -4.67 1.36 7.34
CA CYS A 10 -3.24 1.48 7.11
C CYS A 10 -2.97 1.96 5.68
N ILE A 11 -1.87 2.68 5.49
CA ILE A 11 -1.36 2.99 4.15
C ILE A 11 -0.34 1.92 3.76
N HIS A 12 -0.56 1.29 2.61
CA HIS A 12 0.35 0.30 2.03
C HIS A 12 0.75 0.75 0.62
N ALA A 13 2.03 1.04 0.42
CA ALA A 13 2.56 1.39 -0.88
C ALA A 13 2.91 0.12 -1.69
N LEU A 14 2.66 0.18 -3.01
CA LEU A 14 3.08 -0.83 -3.97
C LEU A 14 4.31 -0.36 -4.74
N ASN A 15 5.06 -1.30 -5.29
CA ASN A 15 6.19 -1.00 -6.16
C ASN A 15 5.71 -0.92 -7.61
N ALA A 16 5.97 0.20 -8.29
CA ALA A 16 5.73 0.34 -9.72
C ALA A 16 6.96 -0.10 -10.53
N VAL A 17 6.76 -0.97 -11.52
CA VAL A 17 7.82 -1.45 -12.41
C VAL A 17 7.38 -1.25 -13.87
N TYR A 18 8.26 -0.67 -14.68
CA TYR A 18 8.00 -0.52 -16.11
C TYR A 18 8.50 -1.76 -16.88
N LEU A 19 7.59 -2.43 -17.56
CA LEU A 19 7.89 -3.57 -18.43
C LEU A 19 8.08 -3.09 -19.87
N TRP A 20 9.33 -2.88 -20.28
CA TRP A 20 9.68 -2.45 -21.64
C TRP A 20 9.10 -3.34 -22.73
N SER A 21 9.14 -4.67 -22.56
CA SER A 21 8.65 -5.65 -23.54
C SER A 21 7.14 -5.58 -23.78
N GLN A 22 6.39 -5.01 -22.84
CA GLN A 22 4.93 -4.87 -22.90
C GLN A 22 4.50 -3.39 -23.00
N ASN A 23 5.45 -2.45 -23.04
CA ASN A 23 5.23 -1.01 -23.05
C ASN A 23 4.20 -0.54 -21.99
N ARG A 24 4.29 -1.06 -20.76
CA ARG A 24 3.33 -0.75 -19.69
C ARG A 24 3.96 -0.80 -18.31
N TRP A 25 3.31 -0.12 -17.37
CA TRP A 25 3.60 -0.26 -15.95
C TRP A 25 2.83 -1.42 -15.33
N ILE A 26 3.42 -2.03 -14.31
CA ILE A 26 2.76 -2.96 -13.39
C ILE A 26 2.99 -2.49 -11.95
N ARG A 27 2.06 -2.79 -11.05
CA ARG A 27 2.28 -2.62 -9.60
C ARG A 27 2.51 -4.00 -8.96
N LEU A 28 3.43 -4.06 -8.02
CA LEU A 28 3.84 -5.26 -7.31
C LEU A 28 3.75 -5.04 -5.80
N ASP A 29 3.15 -5.99 -5.10
CA ASP A 29 3.14 -6.00 -3.63
C ASP A 29 4.45 -6.58 -3.09
N ALA A 30 5.27 -5.73 -2.47
CA ALA A 30 6.58 -6.11 -1.94
C ALA A 30 6.53 -7.13 -0.79
N ARG A 31 5.36 -7.35 -0.18
CA ARG A 31 5.17 -8.38 0.86
C ARG A 31 5.43 -9.79 0.33
N GLY A 32 5.19 -10.00 -0.96
CA GLY A 32 5.41 -11.28 -1.63
C GLY A 32 4.51 -12.41 -1.14
N ASN A 33 4.72 -13.58 -1.73
CA ASN A 33 3.90 -14.76 -1.50
C ASN A 33 4.32 -15.50 -0.22
N LYS A 34 3.35 -15.98 0.58
CA LYS A 34 3.59 -16.84 1.76
C LYS A 34 2.38 -17.75 2.03
N PRO A 35 2.48 -18.80 2.88
CA PRO A 35 1.32 -19.65 3.18
C PRO A 35 0.11 -18.82 3.61
N GLY A 36 -1.03 -19.03 2.94
CA GLY A 36 -2.28 -18.29 3.17
C GLY A 36 -2.39 -16.90 2.52
N ILE A 37 -1.36 -16.43 1.81
CA ILE A 37 -1.36 -15.14 1.09
C ILE A 37 -0.91 -15.36 -0.35
N HIS A 38 -1.71 -14.89 -1.31
CA HIS A 38 -1.41 -15.03 -2.74
C HIS A 38 -0.99 -13.70 -3.40
N ALA A 39 0.23 -13.25 -3.13
CA ALA A 39 0.82 -12.02 -3.66
C ALA A 39 2.04 -12.29 -4.54
N ALA A 40 1.92 -13.26 -5.45
CA ALA A 40 3.01 -13.63 -6.36
C ALA A 40 3.34 -12.50 -7.36
N CYS A 41 4.62 -12.38 -7.70
CA CYS A 41 5.04 -11.51 -8.80
C CYS A 41 4.41 -12.00 -10.12
N SER A 42 3.61 -11.14 -10.75
CA SER A 42 2.86 -11.47 -11.96
C SER A 42 2.96 -10.32 -12.96
N PHE A 43 3.30 -10.67 -14.20
CA PHE A 43 3.48 -9.70 -15.29
C PHE A 43 2.23 -9.54 -16.15
N THR A 44 1.10 -10.16 -15.78
CA THR A 44 -0.17 -10.09 -16.52
C THR A 44 -1.25 -9.46 -15.65
N THR A 45 -1.57 -10.12 -14.54
CA THR A 45 -2.59 -9.70 -13.57
C THR A 45 -1.96 -9.32 -12.24
N GLU A 46 -2.38 -8.20 -11.67
CA GLU A 46 -1.94 -7.78 -10.33
C GLU A 46 -2.38 -8.78 -9.25
N LYS A 47 -1.48 -9.07 -8.31
CA LYS A 47 -1.71 -9.97 -7.18
C LYS A 47 -1.28 -9.29 -5.89
N LEU A 48 -2.27 -8.92 -5.08
CA LEU A 48 -2.06 -8.24 -3.79
C LEU A 48 -2.22 -9.23 -2.63
N ALA A 49 -1.50 -9.01 -1.54
CA ALA A 49 -1.69 -9.83 -0.35
C ALA A 49 -3.06 -9.60 0.30
N PHE A 50 -3.56 -8.35 0.22
CA PHE A 50 -4.87 -7.93 0.69
C PHE A 50 -5.42 -6.92 -0.32
N TYR A 51 -6.65 -7.15 -0.78
CA TYR A 51 -7.36 -6.24 -1.67
C TYR A 51 -8.22 -5.30 -0.84
N PRO A 52 -8.24 -3.99 -1.16
CA PRO A 52 -9.09 -3.03 -0.44
C PRO A 52 -10.58 -3.36 -0.56
N ASP A 53 -11.29 -3.41 0.58
CA ASP A 53 -12.74 -3.52 0.65
C ASP A 53 -13.41 -2.13 0.70
N ARG A 54 -13.96 -1.71 -0.44
CA ARG A 54 -14.66 -0.43 -0.57
C ARG A 54 -15.91 -0.34 0.30
N ALA A 55 -16.55 -1.46 0.63
CA ALA A 55 -17.72 -1.45 1.52
C ALA A 55 -17.34 -1.09 2.97
N LEU A 56 -16.08 -1.34 3.33
CA LEU A 56 -15.49 -0.92 4.60
C LEU A 56 -14.80 0.44 4.51
N GLY A 57 -14.92 1.17 3.39
CA GLY A 57 -14.29 2.48 3.19
C GLY A 57 -12.82 2.45 2.76
N GLU A 58 -12.24 1.26 2.52
CA GLU A 58 -10.88 1.12 2.04
C GLU A 58 -10.74 1.61 0.59
N ARG A 59 -9.58 2.17 0.24
CA ARG A 59 -9.32 2.78 -1.07
C ARG A 59 -8.06 2.21 -1.70
N ASP A 60 -8.13 2.01 -3.01
CA ASP A 60 -6.97 1.77 -3.87
C ASP A 60 -6.80 2.99 -4.78
N TYR A 61 -5.56 3.46 -4.89
CA TYR A 61 -5.17 4.56 -5.76
C TYR A 61 -4.39 3.97 -6.94
N ASP A 62 -5.03 3.88 -8.11
CA ASP A 62 -4.46 3.26 -9.31
C ASP A 62 -3.47 4.19 -10.06
N MET A 63 -2.77 5.04 -9.31
CA MET A 63 -1.80 6.00 -9.82
C MET A 63 -0.38 5.54 -9.50
N ILE A 64 0.55 5.93 -10.37
CA ILE A 64 1.99 5.74 -10.14
C ILE A 64 2.60 7.11 -9.86
N ASP A 65 2.94 7.33 -8.60
CA ASP A 65 3.64 8.54 -8.19
C ASP A 65 5.14 8.39 -8.36
N VAL A 66 5.75 9.32 -9.12
CA VAL A 66 7.20 9.38 -9.34
C VAL A 66 7.99 9.88 -8.12
N ARG A 67 7.28 10.41 -7.13
CA ARG A 67 7.82 10.92 -5.86
C ARG A 67 6.93 10.39 -4.73
N PRO A 68 7.49 10.14 -3.54
CA PRO A 68 6.66 9.74 -2.41
C PRO A 68 5.65 10.83 -2.06
N ASN A 69 4.47 10.42 -1.56
CA ASN A 69 3.44 11.36 -1.13
C ASN A 69 3.97 12.25 0.01
N PRO A 70 3.92 13.59 -0.12
CA PRO A 70 4.55 14.49 0.84
C PRO A 70 3.91 14.42 2.23
N LEU A 71 2.61 14.11 2.34
CA LEU A 71 1.93 13.98 3.64
C LEU A 71 2.40 12.73 4.38
N THR A 72 2.53 11.61 3.67
CA THR A 72 3.08 10.37 4.24
C THR A 72 4.54 10.57 4.68
N MET A 73 5.35 11.26 3.87
CA MET A 73 6.73 11.56 4.23
C MET A 73 6.82 12.47 5.46
N ALA A 74 6.01 13.52 5.53
CA ALA A 74 5.97 14.39 6.69
C ALA A 74 5.58 13.63 7.97
N ALA A 75 4.59 12.73 7.90
CA ALA A 75 4.21 11.88 9.03
C ALA A 75 5.36 10.97 9.47
N LEU A 76 6.05 10.32 8.53
CA LEU A 76 7.21 9.46 8.81
C LEU A 76 8.38 10.23 9.44
N GLU A 77 8.66 11.45 8.98
CA GLU A 77 9.78 12.27 9.43
C GLU A 77 9.53 12.92 10.80
N THR A 78 8.27 13.22 11.12
CA THR A 78 7.90 13.98 12.33
C THR A 78 7.38 13.10 13.46
N SER A 79 6.89 11.90 13.15
CA SER A 79 6.36 11.00 14.18
C SER A 79 7.45 10.51 15.13
N SER A 80 7.13 10.50 16.42
CA SER A 80 8.10 10.11 17.46
C SER A 80 8.44 8.61 17.44
N ASN A 81 7.50 7.76 17.01
CA ASN A 81 7.66 6.32 16.95
C ASN A 81 6.54 5.69 16.10
N ILE A 82 6.72 4.41 15.75
CA ILE A 82 5.81 3.68 14.86
C ILE A 82 4.38 3.52 15.39
N LEU A 83 4.19 3.43 16.72
CA LEU A 83 2.87 3.31 17.31
C LEU A 83 2.12 4.64 17.21
N THR A 84 2.78 5.75 17.51
CA THR A 84 2.20 7.09 17.33
C THR A 84 1.87 7.34 15.86
N LEU A 85 2.78 7.01 14.94
CA LEU A 85 2.52 7.11 13.50
C LEU A 85 1.23 6.39 13.10
N TYR A 86 1.12 5.11 13.48
CA TYR A 86 -0.03 4.28 13.12
C TYR A 86 -1.34 4.72 13.78
N VAL A 87 -1.29 5.20 15.02
CA VAL A 87 -2.49 5.51 15.81
C VAL A 87 -3.03 6.90 15.48
N THR A 88 -2.16 7.88 15.19
CA THR A 88 -2.54 9.31 15.08
C THR A 88 -2.00 10.04 13.86
N ASP A 89 -0.80 9.75 13.38
CA ASP A 89 -0.11 10.71 12.50
C ASP A 89 -0.27 10.39 11.00
N LEU A 90 -0.69 9.17 10.64
CA LEU A 90 -0.96 8.82 9.25
C LEU A 90 -2.12 9.63 8.68
N PRO A 91 -2.01 10.14 7.43
CA PRO A 91 -3.08 10.89 6.80
C PRO A 91 -4.26 9.97 6.39
N ASP A 92 -5.49 10.45 6.58
CA ASP A 92 -6.71 9.75 6.17
C ASP A 92 -6.97 9.80 4.66
N ASN A 93 -6.31 10.72 3.95
CA ASN A 93 -6.45 10.91 2.51
C ASN A 93 -5.09 11.24 1.89
N LEU A 94 -4.81 10.64 0.73
CA LEU A 94 -3.62 10.84 -0.10
C LEU A 94 -3.95 11.60 -1.38
#